data_AF-A0A1F6V7A4-F1
#
_entry.id   AF-A0A1F6V7A4-F1
#
_cell.length_a   1.000
_cell.length_b   1.000
_cell.length_c   1.000
_cell.angle_alpha   90.00
_cell.angle_beta   90.00
_cell.angle_gamma   90.00
#
_symmetry.space_group_name_H-M   'P 1'
#
loop_
_entity.id
_entity.type
_entity.pdbx_description
1 polymer ?
#
loop_
_entity_poly.entity_id
_entity_poly.type
_entity_poly.pdbx_seq_one_letter_code
_entity_poly.pdbx_strand_id
1 'polypeptide(L)' 'METEQEIIDLVVARLQNLPSNKDISVGSSGEFTKSELIEHVKKADDVGKKMIAIEMDFLRSMKDGIFYEQHSISNNA' A
#
# COMPACT_ATOMS: atom_id res chain seq x y z
N MET A 1 13.96 -15.40 2.96
CA MET A 1 13.15 -14.47 3.77
C MET A 1 13.52 -13.09 3.30
N GLU A 2 12.54 -12.25 2.98
CA GLU A 2 12.79 -10.84 2.69
C GLU A 2 13.30 -10.17 3.97
N THR A 3 14.30 -9.30 3.83
CA THR A 3 14.79 -8.48 4.93
C THR A 3 13.80 -7.36 5.22
N GLU A 4 13.83 -6.83 6.44
CA GLU A 4 13.00 -5.67 6.81
C GLU A 4 13.21 -4.47 5.87
N GLN A 5 14.45 -4.25 5.43
CA GLN A 5 14.78 -3.18 4.50
C GLN A 5 14.17 -3.41 3.11
N GLU A 6 14.17 -4.64 2.60
CA GLU A 6 13.54 -4.98 1.32
C GLU A 6 12.02 -4.74 1.35
N ILE A 7 11.37 -5.04 2.47
CA ILE A 7 9.94 -4.73 2.67
C ILE A 7 9.70 -3.22 2.66
N ILE A 8 10.52 -2.46 3.39
CA ILE A 8 10.43 -1.00 3.44
C ILE A 8 10.60 -0.41 2.04
N ASP A 9 11.62 -0.85 1.30
CA ASP A 9 11.91 -0.34 -0.05
C ASP A 9 10.78 -0.65 -1.03
N LEU A 10 10.19 -1.85 -0.94
CA LEU A 10 9.04 -2.25 -1.74
C LEU A 10 7.81 -1.37 -1.45
N VAL A 11 7.50 -1.15 -0.17
CA VAL A 11 6.38 -0.29 0.26
C VAL A 11 6.61 1.15 -0.20
N VAL A 12 7.83 1.68 -0.06
CA VAL A 12 8.19 3.02 -0.56
C VAL A 12 8.00 3.11 -2.08
N ALA A 13 8.45 2.12 -2.85
CA ALA A 13 8.26 2.09 -4.29
C ALA A 13 6.77 2.10 -4.68
N ARG A 14 5.92 1.37 -3.93
CA ARG A 14 4.47 1.40 -4.14
C ARG A 14 3.88 2.78 -3.87
N LEU A 15 4.20 3.38 -2.72
CA LEU A 15 3.69 4.72 -2.34
C LEU A 15 4.12 5.81 -3.33
N GLN A 16 5.31 5.70 -3.94
CA GLN A 16 5.77 6.65 -4.95
C GLN A 16 4.86 6.73 -6.19
N ASN A 17 4.18 5.63 -6.52
CA ASN A 17 3.25 5.54 -7.65
C ASN A 17 1.88 6.18 -7.36
N LEU A 18 1.63 6.62 -6.13
CA LEU A 18 0.40 7.34 -5.79
C LEU A 18 0.40 8.76 -6.38
N PRO A 19 -0.78 9.26 -6.80
CA PRO A 19 -0.92 10.63 -7.27
C PRO A 19 -0.59 11.62 -6.14
N SER A 20 0.15 12.67 -6.47
CA SER A 20 0.63 13.65 -5.47
C SER A 20 -0.43 14.62 -4.97
N ASN A 21 -1.61 14.65 -5.59
CA ASN A 21 -2.72 15.53 -5.23
C ASN A 21 -3.81 14.82 -4.40
N LYS A 22 -3.44 13.70 -3.75
CA LYS A 22 -4.34 12.91 -2.92
C LYS A 22 -3.69 12.65 -1.57
N ASP A 23 -4.52 12.78 -0.55
CA ASP A 23 -4.18 12.41 0.81
C ASP A 23 -4.84 11.07 1.14
N ILE A 24 -4.19 10.31 2.01
CA ILE A 24 -4.66 9.02 2.50
C ILE A 24 -5.06 9.18 3.96
N SER A 25 -6.33 8.88 4.25
CA SER A 25 -6.82 8.78 5.62
C SER A 25 -6.40 7.44 6.23
N VAL A 26 -5.69 7.49 7.36
CA VAL A 26 -5.23 6.33 8.15
C VAL A 26 -6.08 6.20 9.41
N GLY A 27 -7.40 6.30 9.26
CA GLY A 27 -8.36 6.23 10.38
C GLY A 27 -8.09 7.31 11.42
N SER A 28 -8.06 6.94 12.70
CA SER A 28 -7.81 7.89 13.80
C SER A 28 -6.39 8.45 13.83
N SER A 29 -5.47 7.94 13.00
CA SER A 29 -4.10 8.46 12.92
C SER A 29 -4.00 9.77 12.13
N GLY A 30 -5.02 10.11 11.34
CA GLY A 30 -5.07 11.34 10.55
C GLY A 30 -5.00 11.11 9.04
N GLU A 31 -4.80 12.19 8.31
CA GLU A 31 -4.65 12.21 6.85
C GLU A 31 -3.21 12.57 6.50
N PHE A 32 -2.66 11.87 5.51
CA PHE A 32 -1.26 11.99 5.14
C PHE A 32 -1.10 12.07 3.64
N THR A 33 -0.21 12.95 3.19
CA THR A 33 0.30 12.94 1.82
C THR A 33 1.17 11.70 1.59
N LYS A 34 1.39 11.35 0.32
CA LYS A 34 2.32 10.25 -0.01
C LYS A 34 3.73 10.45 0.55
N SER A 35 4.21 11.70 0.63
CA SER A 35 5.56 12.02 1.11
C SER A 35 5.69 11.76 2.61
N GLU A 36 4.68 12.14 3.39
CA GLU A 36 4.64 11.90 4.83
C GLU A 36 4.55 10.39 5.13
N LEU A 37 3.74 9.65 4.39
CA LEU A 37 3.68 8.19 4.53
C LEU A 37 5.02 7.52 4.24
N ILE A 38 5.74 7.94 3.20
CA ILE A 38 7.09 7.44 2.90
C ILE A 38 8.05 7.71 4.06
N GLU A 39 7.96 8.88 4.69
CA GLU A 39 8.79 9.21 5.85
C GLU A 39 8.46 8.32 7.06
N HIS A 40 7.17 8.14 7.37
CA HIS A 40 6.71 7.25 8.44
C HIS A 40 7.17 5.79 8.21
N VAL A 41 7.02 5.28 6.99
CA VAL A 41 7.47 3.93 6.60
C VAL A 41 8.97 3.75 6.82
N LYS A 42 9.80 4.72 6.40
CA LYS A 42 11.25 4.68 6.60
C LYS A 42 11.66 4.74 8.07
N LYS A 43 10.87 5.40 8.92
CA LYS A 43 11.10 5.47 10.37
C LYS A 43 10.61 4.23 11.12
N ALA A 44 9.80 3.38 10.49
CA ALA A 44 9.14 2.25 11.13
C ALA A 44 8.42 2.64 12.45
N ASP A 45 7.85 3.85 12.48
CA ASP A 45 6.98 4.27 13.59
C ASP A 45 5.60 3.62 13.47
N ASP A 46 4.69 3.93 14.39
CA ASP A 46 3.39 3.24 14.46
C ASP A 46 2.55 3.43 13.19
N VAL A 47 2.60 4.62 12.58
CA VAL A 47 1.94 4.89 11.28
C VAL A 47 2.66 4.15 10.17
N GLY A 48 4.00 4.17 10.16
CA GLY A 48 4.82 3.46 9.18
C GLY A 48 4.59 1.95 9.18
N LYS A 49 4.60 1.33 10.35
CA LYS A 49 4.34 -0.11 10.54
C LYS A 49 2.94 -0.50 10.08
N LYS A 50 1.94 0.32 10.41
CA LYS A 50 0.56 0.11 9.95
C LYS A 50 0.47 0.21 8.42
N MET A 51 1.15 1.19 7.83
CA MET A 51 1.17 1.36 6.38
C MET A 51 1.90 0.19 5.67
N ILE A 52 3.01 -0.29 6.23
CA ILE A 52 3.69 -1.50 5.74
C ILE A 52 2.73 -2.70 5.73
N ALA A 53 1.99 -2.92 6.82
CA ALA A 53 1.03 -4.02 6.88
C ALA A 53 -0.06 -3.90 5.79
N ILE A 54 -0.66 -2.71 5.65
CA ILE A 54 -1.70 -2.43 4.65
C ILE A 54 -1.19 -2.68 3.23
N GLU A 55 -0.04 -2.11 2.87
CA GLU A 55 0.50 -2.23 1.51
C GLU A 55 0.96 -3.65 1.20
N MET A 56 1.54 -4.37 2.16
CA MET A 56 1.90 -5.77 1.96
C MET A 56 0.68 -6.68 1.79
N ASP A 57 -0.40 -6.44 2.53
CA ASP A 57 -1.65 -7.17 2.35
C ASP A 57 -2.29 -6.87 0.99
N PHE A 58 -2.24 -5.61 0.53
CA PHE A 58 -2.66 -5.24 -0.82
C PHE A 58 -1.83 -5.95 -1.90
N LEU A 59 -0.50 -5.93 -1.81
CA LEU A 59 0.39 -6.54 -2.78
C LEU A 59 0.23 -8.07 -2.85
N ARG A 60 0.03 -8.73 -1.69
CA ARG A 60 -0.27 -10.17 -1.64
C ARG A 60 -1.63 -10.49 -2.25
N SER A 61 -2.65 -9.71 -1.94
CA SER A 61 -4.00 -9.85 -2.52
C SER A 61 -3.97 -9.71 -4.05
N MET A 62 -3.15 -8.78 -4.55
CA MET A 62 -2.93 -8.59 -5.98
C MET A 62 -2.21 -9.80 -6.61
N LYS A 63 -1.17 -10.32 -5.96
CA LYS A 63 -0.49 -11.55 -6.40
C LYS A 63 -1.44 -12.75 -6.44
N ASP A 64 -2.33 -12.87 -5.46
CA ASP A 64 -3.31 -13.96 -5.36
C ASP A 64 -4.47 -13.80 -6.34
N GLY A 65 -4.53 -12.68 -7.06
CA GLY A 65 -5.47 -12.46 -8.14
C GLY A 65 -6.89 -12.11 -7.72
N ILE A 66 -7.08 -11.71 -6.45
CA ILE A 66 -8.38 -11.34 -5.87
C ILE A 66 -9.09 -10.24 -6.70
N PHE A 67 -8.33 -9.37 -7.36
CA PHE A 67 -8.87 -8.30 -8.19
C PHE A 67 -9.21 -8.72 -9.64
N TYR A 68 -8.83 -9.93 -10.08
CA TYR A 68 -9.01 -10.37 -11.47
C TYR A 68 -10.29 -11.20 -11.68
N GLU A 69 -10.90 -11.75 -10.63
CA GLU A 69 -12.11 -12.59 -10.74
C GLU A 69 -13.34 -11.80 -11.24
N GLN A 70 -13.38 -10.48 -11.04
CA GLN A 70 -14.51 -9.61 -11.38
C GLN A 70 -14.72 -9.35 -12.89
N HIS A 71 -13.85 -9.80 -13.79
CA HIS A 71 -13.97 -9.56 -15.24
C HIS A 71 -14.47 -10.77 -16.06
N SER A 72 -14.88 -11.86 -15.41
CA SER A 72 -15.33 -13.08 -16.10
C SER A 72 -16.84 -13.18 -16.38
N ILE A 73 -17.66 -12.20 -15.98
CA ILE A 73 -19.11 -12.18 -16.25
C ILE A 73 -19.54 -10.86 -16.90
N SER A 74 -19.14 -10.62 -18.16
CA SER A 74 -19.92 -9.77 -19.08
C SER A 74 -19.52 -10.01 -20.53
N ASN A 75 -19.79 -11.22 -21.03
CA ASN A 75 -19.92 -11.47 -22.47
C ASN A 75 -20.81 -12.71 -22.65
N ASN A 76 -22.10 -12.54 -22.37
CA ASN A 76 -23.18 -13.38 -22.88
C ASN A 76 -24.52 -12.65 -22.66
N ALA A 77 -24.90 -11.82 -23.64
CA ALA A 77 -26.28 -11.50 -24.01
C ALA A 77 -26.26 -10.69 -25.31
#